data_AF-A0A1W6C0M0-F1
#
_entry.id   AF-A0A1W6C0M0-F1
#
_cell.length_a   1.000
_cell.length_b   1.000
_cell.length_c   1.000
_cell.angle_alpha   90.00
_cell.angle_beta   90.00
_cell.angle_gamma   90.00
#
_symmetry.space_group_name_H-M   'P 1'
#
loop_
_entity.id
_entity.type
_entity.pdbx_description
1 polymer ?
#
loop_
_entity_poly.entity_id
_entity_poly.type
_entity_poly.pdbx_seq_one_letter_code
_entity_poly.pdbx_strand_id
1 'polypeptide(L)'
;MTVDWKLIDLPRWYDCKLGRMSDQALADAVGTTKGRIRRRRLAFGFEAFSVDQLIAPYRHLLGVESDTHVARLCGASLFSVTAYREAQGIAPRPRRVPLPRKPRIPASHPVAPYKVLLGLVPDEDIAKLAGVPVATITVLREAFGLQEAAPLPEQVKPTPIPNYTGPWLGFESLIGTMSAAKISRAVGVPFTVVERRQEFLGVTPYRRTSRLERYSHLLGVVSNGVLGKLAGVSPSRVADYRAQKASERESS
;
A
#
# COMPACT_ATOMS: atom_id res chain seq x y z
N MET A 1 34.93 -38.04 -43.64
CA MET A 1 34.28 -39.36 -43.46
C MET A 1 33.69 -39.74 -44.82
N THR A 2 34.32 -40.67 -45.54
CA THR A 2 33.82 -41.16 -46.84
C THR A 2 32.71 -42.16 -46.58
N VAL A 3 31.48 -41.79 -46.96
CA VAL A 3 30.30 -42.64 -46.84
C VAL A 3 30.45 -43.83 -47.79
N ASP A 4 30.49 -45.05 -47.26
CA ASP A 4 30.58 -46.26 -48.09
C ASP A 4 29.18 -46.64 -48.59
N TRP A 5 28.87 -46.18 -49.81
CA TRP A 5 27.59 -46.42 -50.46
C TRP A 5 27.28 -47.91 -50.69
N LYS A 6 28.28 -48.80 -50.68
CA LYS A 6 28.06 -50.25 -50.80
C LYS A 6 27.42 -50.83 -49.54
N LEU A 7 27.63 -50.21 -48.38
CA LEU A 7 27.06 -50.62 -47.09
C LEU A 7 25.63 -50.09 -46.86
N ILE A 8 25.20 -49.07 -47.62
CA ILE A 8 23.96 -48.33 -47.36
C ILE A 8 22.72 -48.96 -48.02
N ASP A 9 22.90 -49.89 -48.96
CA ASP A 9 21.80 -50.58 -49.66
C ASP A 9 20.77 -49.57 -50.26
N LEU A 10 19.57 -50.02 -50.62
CA LEU A 10 18.49 -49.17 -51.13
C LEU A 10 18.11 -48.05 -50.13
N PRO A 11 17.77 -46.84 -50.61
CA PRO A 11 17.30 -45.74 -49.78
C PRO A 11 16.00 -46.12 -49.08
N ARG A 12 15.84 -45.66 -47.83
CA ARG A 12 14.64 -45.89 -47.03
C ARG A 12 13.98 -44.56 -46.71
N TRP A 13 12.66 -44.57 -46.66
CA TRP A 13 11.86 -43.37 -46.39
C TRP A 13 12.23 -42.68 -45.06
N TYR A 14 12.79 -43.42 -44.10
CA TYR A 14 13.17 -42.92 -42.79
C TYR A 14 14.63 -42.44 -42.70
N ASP A 15 15.41 -42.51 -43.78
CA ASP A 15 16.81 -42.08 -43.77
C ASP A 15 16.96 -40.59 -43.44
N CYS A 16 15.97 -39.78 -43.82
CA CYS A 16 15.90 -38.35 -43.46
C CYS A 16 15.65 -38.09 -41.96
N LYS A 17 15.29 -39.11 -41.20
CA LYS A 17 15.05 -39.04 -39.74
C LYS A 17 16.24 -39.54 -38.92
N LEU A 18 17.25 -40.14 -39.55
CA LEU A 18 18.48 -40.57 -38.87
C LEU A 18 19.17 -39.34 -38.25
N GLY A 19 19.52 -39.43 -36.97
CA GLY A 19 20.14 -38.33 -36.22
C GLY A 19 19.18 -37.22 -35.77
N ARG A 20 17.90 -37.22 -36.20
CA ARG A 20 16.88 -36.24 -35.78
C ARG A 20 15.99 -36.72 -34.63
N MET A 21 15.98 -38.02 -34.36
CA MET A 21 15.28 -38.65 -33.24
C MET A 21 16.08 -39.86 -32.75
N SER A 22 15.73 -40.38 -31.58
CA SER A 22 16.45 -41.52 -31.00
C SER A 22 16.34 -42.77 -31.88
N ASP A 23 17.43 -43.56 -31.93
CA ASP A 23 17.46 -44.81 -32.69
C ASP A 23 16.36 -45.80 -32.26
N GLN A 24 15.91 -45.70 -30.99
CA GLN A 24 14.81 -46.50 -30.45
C GLN A 24 13.45 -46.01 -30.95
N ALA A 25 13.16 -44.71 -30.84
CA ALA A 25 11.90 -44.15 -31.31
C ALA A 25 11.72 -44.35 -32.84
N LEU A 26 12.81 -44.25 -33.59
CA LEU A 26 12.79 -44.54 -35.02
C LEU A 26 12.58 -46.05 -35.30
N ALA A 27 13.12 -46.94 -34.45
CA ALA A 27 12.89 -48.38 -34.54
C ALA A 27 11.42 -48.72 -34.35
N ASP A 28 10.82 -48.15 -33.31
CA ASP A 28 9.41 -48.36 -32.97
C ASP A 28 8.50 -47.83 -34.09
N ALA A 29 8.80 -46.64 -34.64
CA ALA A 29 8.03 -46.05 -35.74
C ALA A 29 8.13 -46.80 -37.07
N VAL A 30 9.28 -47.46 -37.33
CA VAL A 30 9.52 -48.21 -38.57
C VAL A 30 9.11 -49.69 -38.42
N GLY A 31 8.96 -50.18 -37.19
CA GLY A 31 8.73 -51.61 -36.90
C GLY A 31 9.99 -52.46 -37.07
N THR A 32 11.16 -51.94 -36.68
CA THR A 32 12.45 -52.64 -36.80
C THR A 32 13.24 -52.59 -35.50
N THR A 33 14.42 -53.23 -35.46
CA THR A 33 15.28 -53.21 -34.28
C THR A 33 16.20 -51.98 -34.24
N LYS A 34 16.40 -51.42 -33.04
CA LYS A 34 17.35 -50.32 -32.78
C LYS A 34 18.73 -50.56 -33.37
N GLY A 35 19.24 -51.80 -33.31
CA GLY A 35 20.54 -52.17 -33.86
C GLY A 35 20.65 -52.01 -35.38
N ARG A 36 19.54 -52.21 -36.12
CA ARG A 36 19.50 -52.01 -37.58
C ARG A 36 19.56 -50.52 -37.93
N ILE A 37 18.84 -49.69 -37.20
CA ILE A 37 18.85 -48.23 -37.36
C ILE A 37 20.20 -47.66 -36.96
N ARG A 38 20.78 -48.10 -35.84
CA ARG A 38 22.12 -47.69 -35.41
C ARG A 38 23.17 -47.99 -36.48
N ARG A 39 23.19 -49.20 -37.03
CA ARG A 39 24.12 -49.56 -38.13
C ARG A 39 23.92 -48.67 -39.35
N ARG A 40 22.67 -48.42 -39.73
CA ARG A 40 22.34 -47.56 -40.87
C ARG A 40 22.75 -46.10 -40.61
N ARG A 41 22.49 -45.56 -39.42
CA ARG A 41 22.92 -44.22 -38.98
C ARG A 41 24.45 -44.05 -39.05
N LEU A 42 25.19 -45.04 -38.55
CA LEU A 42 26.66 -45.04 -38.59
C LEU A 42 27.21 -45.16 -40.00
N ALA A 43 26.56 -45.91 -40.90
CA ALA A 43 26.95 -46.00 -42.31
C ALA A 43 26.84 -44.65 -43.03
N PHE A 44 25.80 -43.86 -42.72
CA PHE A 44 25.67 -42.47 -43.18
C PHE A 44 26.59 -41.48 -42.43
N GLY A 45 27.30 -41.92 -41.39
CA GLY A 45 28.19 -41.06 -40.59
C GLY A 45 27.47 -40.08 -39.66
N PHE A 46 26.18 -40.30 -39.35
CA PHE A 46 25.43 -39.42 -38.45
C PHE A 46 25.71 -39.76 -36.97
N GLU A 47 25.89 -38.73 -36.14
CA GLU A 47 26.00 -38.86 -34.69
C GLU A 47 24.70 -39.30 -34.03
N ALA A 48 24.80 -39.76 -32.78
CA ALA A 48 23.61 -40.17 -32.04
C ALA A 48 22.78 -38.94 -31.70
N PHE A 49 21.46 -39.06 -31.80
CA PHE A 49 20.56 -38.00 -31.36
C PHE A 49 20.81 -37.66 -29.89
N SER A 50 21.12 -36.41 -29.61
CA SER A 50 21.26 -35.88 -28.25
C SER A 50 20.10 -34.95 -27.92
N VAL A 51 19.65 -34.96 -26.66
CA VAL A 51 18.62 -34.04 -26.16
C VAL A 51 19.10 -32.59 -26.24
N ASP A 52 20.41 -32.36 -26.19
CA ASP A 52 21.00 -31.03 -26.34
C ASP A 52 20.76 -30.44 -27.74
N GLN A 53 20.78 -31.28 -28.78
CA GLN A 53 20.48 -30.86 -30.17
C GLN A 53 19.01 -30.47 -30.32
N LEU A 54 18.12 -31.08 -29.54
CA LEU A 54 16.70 -30.76 -29.50
C LEU A 54 16.43 -29.41 -28.81
N ILE A 55 17.20 -29.10 -27.76
CA ILE A 55 17.03 -27.87 -26.97
C ILE A 55 17.74 -26.67 -27.61
N ALA A 56 18.86 -26.90 -28.31
CA ALA A 56 19.70 -25.85 -28.91
C ALA A 56 18.94 -24.76 -29.71
N PRO A 57 17.92 -25.06 -30.54
CA PRO A 57 17.15 -24.05 -31.26
C PRO A 57 16.43 -23.04 -30.32
N TYR A 58 16.07 -23.49 -29.12
CA TYR A 58 15.33 -22.71 -28.12
C TYR A 58 16.24 -22.00 -27.10
N ARG A 59 17.56 -22.00 -27.33
CA ARG A 59 18.54 -21.36 -26.43
C ARG A 59 18.17 -19.92 -26.06
N HIS A 60 17.66 -19.16 -27.03
CA HIS A 60 17.27 -17.76 -26.86
C HIS A 60 16.13 -17.53 -25.85
N LEU A 61 15.36 -18.58 -25.51
CA LEU A 61 14.27 -18.51 -24.53
C LEU A 61 14.73 -18.82 -23.10
N LEU A 62 15.90 -19.45 -22.93
CA LEU A 62 16.43 -19.84 -21.63
C LEU A 62 16.82 -18.60 -20.81
N GLY A 63 16.37 -18.54 -19.56
CA GLY A 63 16.59 -17.38 -18.67
C GLY A 63 15.61 -16.23 -18.89
N VAL A 64 14.90 -16.18 -20.02
CA VAL A 64 13.80 -15.23 -20.29
C VAL A 64 12.47 -15.85 -19.92
N GLU A 65 12.19 -17.03 -20.48
CA GLU A 65 11.01 -17.82 -20.18
C GLU A 65 11.30 -18.86 -19.10
N SER A 66 10.24 -19.49 -18.58
CA SER A 66 10.40 -20.58 -17.62
C SER A 66 10.88 -21.85 -18.31
N ASP A 67 11.78 -22.60 -17.66
CA ASP A 67 12.28 -23.88 -18.17
C ASP A 67 11.13 -24.87 -18.45
N THR A 68 10.02 -24.78 -17.71
CA THR A 68 8.80 -25.58 -17.95
C THR A 68 8.06 -25.21 -19.22
N HIS A 69 8.13 -23.95 -19.65
CA HIS A 69 7.57 -23.51 -20.93
C HIS A 69 8.46 -23.97 -22.08
N VAL A 70 9.78 -23.79 -21.96
CA VAL A 70 10.75 -24.22 -22.97
C VAL A 70 10.71 -25.74 -23.17
N ALA A 71 10.62 -26.53 -22.09
CA ALA A 71 10.48 -27.99 -22.15
C ALA A 71 9.25 -28.43 -22.96
N ARG A 72 8.10 -27.75 -22.77
CA ARG A 72 6.88 -28.02 -23.53
C ARG A 72 7.01 -27.65 -25.00
N LEU A 73 7.74 -26.58 -25.33
CA LEU A 73 7.97 -26.16 -26.70
C LEU A 73 8.90 -27.09 -27.47
N CYS A 74 10.00 -27.54 -26.85
CA CYS A 74 10.97 -28.42 -27.49
C CYS A 74 10.61 -29.91 -27.42
N GLY A 75 9.66 -30.30 -26.56
CA GLY A 75 9.29 -31.69 -26.33
C GLY A 75 10.32 -32.47 -25.51
N ALA A 76 11.20 -31.77 -24.78
CA ALA A 76 12.15 -32.38 -23.86
C ALA A 76 11.60 -32.41 -22.42
N SER A 77 12.26 -33.18 -21.56
CA SER A 77 11.96 -33.14 -20.13
C SER A 77 12.41 -31.83 -19.48
N LEU A 78 11.72 -31.39 -18.43
CA LEU A 78 12.14 -30.23 -17.64
C LEU A 78 13.60 -30.38 -17.15
N PHE A 79 13.97 -31.57 -16.67
CA PHE A 79 15.31 -31.86 -16.17
C PHE A 79 16.39 -31.71 -17.26
N SER A 80 16.10 -32.13 -18.48
CA SER A 80 17.03 -31.96 -19.61
C SER A 80 17.22 -30.48 -19.97
N VAL A 81 16.14 -29.69 -19.93
CA VAL A 81 16.21 -28.24 -20.19
C VAL A 81 16.96 -27.51 -19.08
N THR A 82 16.74 -27.86 -17.81
CA THR A 82 17.47 -27.28 -16.68
C THR A 82 18.95 -27.62 -16.73
N ALA A 83 19.30 -28.88 -17.02
CA ALA A 83 20.68 -29.33 -17.15
C ALA A 83 21.37 -28.64 -18.34
N TYR A 84 20.70 -28.53 -19.48
CA TYR A 84 21.20 -27.81 -20.64
C TYR A 84 21.42 -26.32 -20.32
N ARG A 85 20.46 -25.66 -19.66
CA ARG A 85 20.58 -24.26 -19.22
C ARG A 85 21.81 -24.06 -18.32
N GLU A 86 22.00 -24.95 -17.34
CA GLU A 86 23.12 -24.90 -16.38
C GLU A 86 24.46 -25.17 -17.04
N ALA A 87 24.55 -26.17 -17.93
CA ALA A 87 25.75 -26.44 -18.72
C ALA A 87 26.15 -25.26 -19.61
N GLN A 88 25.19 -24.44 -20.01
CA GLN A 88 25.40 -23.23 -20.80
C GLN A 88 25.64 -21.97 -19.96
N GLY A 89 25.68 -22.10 -18.62
CA GLY A 89 25.92 -21.00 -17.69
C GLY A 89 24.81 -19.95 -17.64
N ILE A 90 23.61 -20.27 -18.12
CA ILE A 90 22.49 -19.32 -18.17
C ILE A 90 21.75 -19.35 -16.83
N ALA A 91 21.60 -18.20 -16.19
CA ALA A 91 20.84 -18.10 -14.95
C ALA A 91 19.34 -18.39 -15.17
N PRO A 92 18.64 -18.99 -14.20
CA PRO A 92 17.19 -19.17 -14.30
C PRO A 92 16.49 -17.81 -14.34
N ARG A 93 15.30 -17.77 -14.96
CA ARG A 93 14.47 -16.56 -14.98
C ARG A 93 14.28 -16.01 -13.56
N PRO A 94 14.54 -14.71 -13.30
CA PRO A 94 14.36 -14.12 -11.98
C PRO A 94 12.90 -14.27 -11.55
N ARG A 95 12.68 -14.91 -10.40
CA ARG A 95 11.35 -14.97 -9.80
C ARG A 95 10.96 -13.57 -9.35
N ARG A 96 9.77 -13.11 -9.77
CA ARG A 96 9.17 -11.92 -9.16
C ARG A 96 8.88 -12.26 -7.70
N VAL A 97 9.66 -11.69 -6.79
CA VAL A 97 9.38 -11.78 -5.36
C VAL A 97 8.02 -11.11 -5.15
N PRO A 98 7.00 -11.80 -4.62
CA PRO A 98 5.73 -11.17 -4.30
C PRO A 98 6.01 -10.03 -3.33
N LEU A 99 5.55 -8.82 -3.68
CA LEU A 99 5.62 -7.69 -2.75
C LEU A 99 4.94 -8.08 -1.44
N PRO A 100 5.49 -7.70 -0.28
CA PRO A 100 4.86 -7.99 1.00
C PRO A 100 3.44 -7.43 1.01
N ARG A 101 2.48 -8.27 1.42
CA ARG A 101 1.07 -7.87 1.48
C ARG A 101 0.95 -6.74 2.52
N LYS A 102 0.55 -5.55 2.06
CA LYS A 102 0.26 -4.44 2.97
C LYS A 102 -0.87 -4.86 3.94
N PRO A 103 -0.74 -4.57 5.24
CA PRO A 103 -1.80 -4.85 6.21
C PRO A 103 -3.10 -4.15 5.79
N ARG A 104 -4.24 -4.77 6.07
CA ARG A 104 -5.57 -4.23 5.72
C ARG A 104 -6.49 -4.32 6.93
N ILE A 105 -7.26 -3.26 7.14
CA ILE A 105 -8.35 -3.26 8.10
C ILE A 105 -9.59 -3.84 7.39
N PRO A 106 -10.23 -4.89 7.93
CA PRO A 106 -11.49 -5.39 7.40
C PRO A 106 -12.56 -4.29 7.34
N ALA A 107 -13.41 -4.29 6.32
CA ALA A 107 -14.45 -3.27 6.15
C ALA A 107 -15.49 -3.27 7.30
N SER A 108 -15.67 -4.41 7.98
CA SER A 108 -16.54 -4.56 9.14
C SER A 108 -15.97 -3.93 10.42
N HIS A 109 -14.68 -3.60 10.46
CA HIS A 109 -14.04 -3.07 11.66
C HIS A 109 -14.46 -1.60 11.91
N PRO A 110 -14.82 -1.20 13.14
CA PRO A 110 -15.30 0.15 13.44
C PRO A 110 -14.31 1.28 13.10
N VAL A 111 -13.01 0.99 13.12
CA VAL A 111 -11.94 1.96 12.77
C VAL A 111 -11.73 2.10 11.25
N ALA A 112 -12.27 1.20 10.42
CA ALA A 112 -12.12 1.24 8.96
C ALA A 112 -12.45 2.61 8.31
N PRO A 113 -13.58 3.29 8.62
CA PRO A 113 -13.88 4.62 8.06
C PRO A 113 -12.92 5.71 8.53
N TYR A 114 -12.20 5.49 9.63
CA TYR A 114 -11.33 6.46 10.29
C TYR A 114 -9.85 6.14 10.11
N LYS A 115 -9.51 5.19 9.24
CA LYS A 115 -8.13 4.80 8.92
C LYS A 115 -7.24 6.00 8.57
N VAL A 116 -7.79 7.00 7.88
CA VAL A 116 -7.06 8.20 7.45
C VAL A 116 -6.56 9.01 8.65
N LEU A 117 -7.19 8.90 9.82
CA LEU A 117 -6.81 9.65 11.02
C LEU A 117 -5.60 9.05 11.75
N LEU A 118 -5.25 7.78 11.49
CA LEU A 118 -4.14 7.10 12.16
C LEU A 118 -2.83 7.85 11.88
N GLY A 119 -2.14 8.26 12.94
CA GLY A 119 -0.89 9.04 12.86
C GLY A 119 -1.06 10.54 12.54
N LEU A 120 -2.28 11.01 12.25
CA LEU A 120 -2.59 12.44 12.07
C LEU A 120 -3.23 13.07 13.31
N VAL A 121 -3.89 12.24 14.11
CA VAL A 121 -4.67 12.61 15.29
C VAL A 121 -4.26 11.67 16.44
N PRO A 122 -4.25 12.16 17.69
CA PRO A 122 -4.01 11.30 18.85
C PRO A 122 -4.97 10.12 18.92
N ASP A 123 -4.46 8.98 19.37
CA ASP A 123 -5.20 7.71 19.39
C ASP A 123 -6.45 7.79 20.29
N GLU A 124 -6.46 8.67 21.31
CA GLU A 124 -7.62 8.87 22.20
C GLU A 124 -8.83 9.49 21.50
N ASP A 125 -8.61 10.42 20.59
CA ASP A 125 -9.69 11.07 19.85
C ASP A 125 -10.29 10.09 18.83
N ILE A 126 -9.46 9.25 18.20
CA ILE A 126 -9.90 8.18 17.30
C ILE A 126 -10.68 7.11 18.08
N ALA A 127 -10.22 6.76 19.29
CA ALA A 127 -10.87 5.80 20.18
C ALA A 127 -12.29 6.22 20.55
N LYS A 128 -12.45 7.47 21.00
CA LYS A 128 -13.76 8.05 21.33
C LYS A 128 -14.70 8.08 20.13
N LEU A 129 -14.15 8.39 18.96
CA LEU A 129 -14.92 8.54 17.73
C LEU A 129 -15.34 7.18 17.13
N ALA A 130 -14.50 6.15 17.24
CA ALA A 130 -14.80 4.80 16.77
C ALA A 130 -15.57 3.95 17.81
N GLY A 131 -15.58 4.36 19.09
CA GLY A 131 -16.16 3.59 20.19
C GLY A 131 -15.33 2.34 20.55
N VAL A 132 -14.01 2.43 20.42
CA VAL A 132 -13.06 1.31 20.56
C VAL A 132 -12.01 1.68 21.62
N PRO A 133 -11.47 0.72 22.40
CA PRO A 133 -10.39 1.03 23.33
C PRO A 133 -9.13 1.54 22.61
N VAL A 134 -8.42 2.46 23.26
CA VAL A 134 -7.19 3.09 22.74
C VAL A 134 -6.14 2.05 22.34
N ALA A 135 -6.01 0.98 23.14
CA ALA A 135 -5.07 -0.12 22.88
C ALA A 135 -5.29 -0.82 21.52
N THR A 136 -6.52 -0.87 21.00
CA THR A 136 -6.76 -1.45 19.67
C THR A 136 -6.25 -0.52 18.57
N ILE A 137 -6.33 0.78 18.77
CA ILE A 137 -5.86 1.78 17.80
C ILE A 137 -4.34 1.86 17.79
N THR A 138 -3.69 1.76 18.96
CA THR A 138 -2.22 1.71 19.03
C THR A 138 -1.69 0.49 18.28
N VAL A 139 -2.26 -0.70 18.51
CA VAL A 139 -1.89 -1.92 17.78
C VAL A 139 -2.12 -1.78 16.28
N LEU A 140 -3.24 -1.17 15.86
CA LEU A 140 -3.48 -0.93 14.44
C LEU A 140 -2.46 0.06 13.86
N ARG A 141 -2.19 1.17 14.54
CA ARG A 141 -1.21 2.18 14.13
C ARG A 141 0.18 1.57 13.96
N GLU A 142 0.63 0.78 14.93
CA GLU A 142 1.90 0.04 14.90
C GLU A 142 1.93 -0.99 13.77
N ALA A 143 0.85 -1.75 13.55
CA ALA A 143 0.74 -2.70 12.45
C ALA A 143 0.86 -2.01 11.07
N PHE A 144 0.41 -0.75 10.96
CA PHE A 144 0.61 0.08 9.76
C PHE A 144 1.98 0.79 9.71
N GLY A 145 2.81 0.65 10.74
CA GLY A 145 4.13 1.30 10.83
C GLY A 145 4.05 2.82 10.97
N LEU A 146 2.96 3.34 11.56
CA LEU A 146 2.73 4.78 11.72
C LEU A 146 3.21 5.27 13.10
N GLN A 147 3.79 6.45 13.11
CA GLN A 147 4.22 7.12 14.34
C GLN A 147 3.03 7.78 15.06
N GLU A 148 3.24 8.07 16.35
CA GLU A 148 2.28 8.82 17.17
C GLU A 148 2.11 10.23 16.62
N ALA A 149 0.86 10.69 16.60
CA ALA A 149 0.55 12.04 16.17
C ALA A 149 1.06 13.06 17.19
N ALA A 150 1.44 14.25 16.71
CA ALA A 150 1.77 15.37 17.58
C ALA A 150 0.58 15.71 18.50
N PRO A 151 0.83 16.08 19.76
CA PRO A 151 -0.23 16.48 20.68
C PRO A 151 -0.98 17.69 20.10
N LEU A 152 -2.31 17.58 20.08
CA LEU A 152 -3.17 18.67 19.63
C LEU A 152 -3.03 19.87 20.58
N PRO A 153 -3.17 21.11 20.07
CA PRO A 153 -3.16 22.29 20.93
C PRO A 153 -4.21 22.14 22.02
N GLU A 154 -3.76 22.25 23.26
CA GLU A 154 -4.64 22.11 24.42
C GLU A 154 -5.65 23.27 24.41
N GLN A 155 -6.92 22.94 24.65
CA GLN A 155 -7.91 23.98 24.85
C GLN A 155 -7.59 24.63 26.19
N VAL A 156 -6.99 25.82 26.15
CA VAL A 156 -6.75 26.62 27.36
C VAL A 156 -8.11 26.85 28.02
N LYS A 157 -8.38 26.10 29.08
CA LYS A 157 -9.51 26.38 29.94
C LYS A 157 -9.17 27.69 30.65
N PRO A 158 -9.97 28.75 30.52
CA PRO A 158 -9.70 30.00 31.21
C PRO A 158 -9.61 29.70 32.71
N THR A 159 -8.59 30.25 33.37
CA THR A 159 -8.44 30.14 34.81
C THR A 159 -9.67 30.79 35.46
N PRO A 160 -10.40 30.07 36.35
CA PRO A 160 -11.56 30.65 37.02
C PRO A 160 -11.13 31.84 37.87
N ILE A 161 -11.68 33.02 37.58
CA ILE A 161 -11.47 34.22 38.38
C ILE A 161 -12.48 34.17 39.54
N PRO A 162 -12.04 34.29 40.81
CA PRO A 162 -12.97 34.32 41.93
C PRO A 162 -13.86 35.56 41.87
N ASN A 163 -15.13 35.38 42.25
CA ASN A 163 -16.05 36.50 42.40
C ASN A 163 -15.71 37.30 43.65
N TYR A 164 -15.69 38.63 43.54
CA TYR A 164 -15.44 39.52 44.67
C TYR A 164 -16.72 40.21 45.12
N THR A 165 -17.17 39.95 46.34
CA THR A 165 -18.29 40.69 46.96
C THR A 165 -17.81 42.06 47.44
N GLY A 166 -18.21 43.14 46.76
CA GLY A 166 -17.84 44.53 47.08
C GLY A 166 -18.43 45.53 46.07
N PRO A 167 -17.94 46.78 45.99
CA PRO A 167 -18.39 47.81 45.02
C PRO A 167 -18.12 47.47 43.54
N TRP A 168 -17.60 46.27 43.29
CA TRP A 168 -17.14 45.79 41.99
C TRP A 168 -18.24 44.98 41.30
N LEU A 169 -17.98 44.54 40.06
CA LEU A 169 -18.98 43.81 39.25
C LEU A 169 -19.55 42.58 39.98
N GLY A 170 -18.75 41.87 40.78
CA GLY A 170 -19.19 40.72 41.59
C GLY A 170 -19.43 39.43 40.81
N PHE A 171 -19.27 39.47 39.49
CA PHE A 171 -19.44 38.35 38.56
C PHE A 171 -18.19 38.17 37.67
N GLU A 172 -17.00 38.38 38.24
CA GLU A 172 -15.72 38.24 37.55
C GLU A 172 -15.51 36.82 36.98
N SER A 173 -16.12 35.79 37.56
CA SER A 173 -16.09 34.42 37.04
C SER A 173 -16.74 34.26 35.66
N LEU A 174 -17.59 35.21 35.26
CA LEU A 174 -18.20 35.23 33.93
C LEU A 174 -17.23 35.77 32.86
N ILE A 175 -16.21 36.52 33.27
CA ILE A 175 -15.19 37.06 32.35
C ILE A 175 -14.38 35.89 31.78
N GLY A 176 -14.29 35.82 30.45
CA GLY A 176 -13.63 34.73 29.74
C GLY A 176 -14.49 33.50 29.44
N THR A 177 -15.71 33.40 30.00
CA THR A 177 -16.66 32.33 29.65
C THR A 177 -17.66 32.74 28.57
N MET A 178 -18.02 34.02 28.53
CA MET A 178 -18.96 34.60 27.57
C MET A 178 -18.57 36.03 27.21
N SER A 179 -19.17 36.57 26.14
CA SER A 179 -18.86 37.92 25.67
C SER A 179 -19.31 38.98 26.67
N ALA A 180 -18.61 40.12 26.72
CA ALA A 180 -18.95 41.25 27.59
C ALA A 180 -20.40 41.71 27.40
N ALA A 181 -20.90 41.71 26.17
CA ALA A 181 -22.30 42.04 25.87
C ALA A 181 -23.31 41.04 26.46
N LYS A 182 -22.93 39.77 26.65
CA LYS A 182 -23.77 38.76 27.32
C LYS A 182 -23.69 38.91 28.84
N ILE A 183 -22.51 39.21 29.39
CA ILE A 183 -22.33 39.51 30.82
C ILE A 183 -23.17 40.72 31.22
N SER A 184 -23.09 41.81 30.46
CA SER A 184 -23.87 43.04 30.68
C SER A 184 -25.38 42.75 30.77
N ARG A 185 -25.91 41.96 29.84
CA ARG A 185 -27.33 41.55 29.84
C ARG A 185 -27.70 40.62 30.99
N ALA A 186 -26.82 39.71 31.36
CA ALA A 186 -27.08 38.75 32.44
C ALA A 186 -27.05 39.39 33.83
N VAL A 187 -26.15 40.37 34.03
CA VAL A 187 -25.92 41.04 35.32
C VAL A 187 -26.75 42.33 35.46
N GLY A 188 -27.17 42.95 34.36
CA GLY A 188 -27.88 44.23 34.37
C GLY A 188 -26.96 45.45 34.51
N VAL A 189 -25.67 45.31 34.16
CA VAL A 189 -24.66 46.37 34.25
C VAL A 189 -24.31 46.89 32.86
N PRO A 190 -24.04 48.21 32.67
CA PRO A 190 -23.67 48.76 31.38
C PRO A 190 -22.44 48.06 30.77
N PHE A 191 -22.46 47.86 29.45
CA PHE A 191 -21.38 47.19 28.70
C PHE A 191 -20.00 47.79 28.96
N THR A 192 -19.91 49.11 29.03
CA THR A 192 -18.66 49.86 29.29
C THR A 192 -18.05 49.56 30.65
N VAL A 193 -18.86 49.24 31.66
CA VAL A 193 -18.39 48.86 32.99
C VAL A 193 -17.73 47.47 32.94
N VAL A 194 -18.29 46.56 32.14
CA VAL A 194 -17.71 45.22 31.94
C VAL A 194 -16.38 45.32 31.21
N GLU A 195 -16.27 46.12 30.14
CA GLU A 195 -15.01 46.31 29.41
C GLU A 195 -13.92 46.93 30.29
N ARG A 196 -14.22 48.03 30.98
CA ARG A 196 -13.26 48.65 31.93
C ARG A 196 -12.81 47.67 33.00
N ARG A 197 -13.70 46.78 33.44
CA ARG A 197 -13.35 45.75 34.42
C ARG A 197 -12.46 44.66 33.81
N GLN A 198 -12.69 44.26 32.56
CA GLN A 198 -11.83 43.32 31.83
C GLN A 198 -10.42 43.90 31.63
N GLU A 199 -10.34 45.16 31.23
CA GLU A 199 -9.08 45.91 31.08
C GLU A 199 -8.33 46.02 32.41
N PHE A 200 -9.03 46.40 33.49
CA PHE A 200 -8.45 46.49 34.84
C PHE A 200 -7.86 45.16 35.32
N LEU A 201 -8.54 44.04 35.03
CA LEU A 201 -8.06 42.70 35.40
C LEU A 201 -7.00 42.18 34.42
N GLY A 202 -6.73 42.87 33.31
CA GLY A 202 -5.79 42.44 32.28
C GLY A 202 -6.17 41.10 31.61
N VAL A 203 -7.46 40.73 31.65
CA VAL A 203 -7.92 39.43 31.15
C VAL A 203 -8.23 39.55 29.66
N THR A 204 -7.79 38.57 28.88
CA THR A 204 -8.12 38.52 27.46
C THR A 204 -9.64 38.39 27.27
N PRO A 205 -10.26 39.23 26.42
CA PRO A 205 -11.69 39.17 26.20
C PRO A 205 -12.08 37.81 25.61
N TYR A 206 -13.30 37.36 25.94
CA TYR A 206 -13.82 36.09 25.44
C TYR A 206 -13.78 36.04 23.91
N ARG A 207 -12.95 35.15 23.37
CA ARG A 207 -12.88 34.88 21.93
C ARG A 207 -13.55 33.55 21.62
N ARG A 208 -14.65 33.62 20.87
CA ARG A 208 -15.32 32.41 20.36
C ARG A 208 -14.48 31.79 19.25
N THR A 209 -13.69 30.78 19.58
CA THR A 209 -12.97 29.97 18.58
C THR A 209 -13.87 28.86 18.04
N SER A 210 -13.64 28.48 16.78
CA SER A 210 -14.31 27.32 16.20
C SER A 210 -13.75 26.04 16.82
N ARG A 211 -14.60 25.03 17.06
CA ARG A 211 -14.13 23.68 17.45
C ARG A 211 -13.18 23.07 16.42
N LEU A 212 -13.27 23.52 15.17
CA LEU A 212 -12.42 23.09 14.06
C LEU A 212 -11.00 23.66 14.11
N GLU A 213 -10.76 24.72 14.89
CA GLU A 213 -9.42 25.33 15.01
C GLU A 213 -8.40 24.32 15.57
N ARG A 214 -8.84 23.43 16.48
CA ARG A 214 -8.04 22.33 17.04
C ARG A 214 -7.54 21.35 15.98
N TYR A 215 -8.28 21.22 14.88
CA TYR A 215 -8.01 20.27 13.79
C TYR A 215 -7.69 21.02 12.48
N SER A 216 -7.15 22.23 12.58
CA SER A 216 -6.83 23.07 11.42
C SER A 216 -5.83 22.41 10.47
N HIS A 217 -4.91 21.58 10.98
CA HIS A 217 -3.96 20.79 10.20
C HIS A 217 -4.61 19.68 9.36
N LEU A 218 -5.84 19.28 9.68
CA LEU A 218 -6.59 18.27 8.91
C LEU A 218 -7.43 18.86 7.77
N LEU A 219 -7.49 20.20 7.66
CA LEU A 219 -8.20 20.88 6.57
C LEU A 219 -7.49 20.57 5.24
N GLY A 220 -8.23 19.99 4.29
CA GLY A 220 -7.70 19.58 2.99
C GLY A 220 -7.11 18.16 2.97
N VAL A 221 -6.72 17.60 4.12
CA VAL A 221 -6.18 16.22 4.22
C VAL A 221 -7.30 15.19 4.38
N VAL A 222 -8.30 15.51 5.20
CA VAL A 222 -9.38 14.58 5.58
C VAL A 222 -10.70 15.02 4.93
N SER A 223 -11.65 14.10 4.74
CA SER A 223 -12.99 14.47 4.24
C SER A 223 -13.80 15.29 5.27
N ASN A 224 -14.72 16.12 4.78
CA ASN A 224 -15.58 16.96 5.65
C ASN A 224 -16.42 16.12 6.63
N GLY A 225 -16.88 14.95 6.20
CA GLY A 225 -17.69 14.06 7.05
C GLY A 225 -16.91 13.47 8.23
N VAL A 226 -15.68 13.02 7.99
CA VAL A 226 -14.82 12.47 9.05
C VAL A 226 -14.37 13.59 9.99
N LEU A 227 -13.95 14.73 9.44
CA LEU A 227 -13.53 15.89 10.24
C LEU A 227 -14.69 16.47 11.06
N GLY A 228 -15.90 16.48 10.51
CA GLY A 228 -17.11 16.90 11.22
C GLY A 228 -17.44 16.00 12.41
N LYS A 229 -17.36 14.67 12.22
CA LYS A 229 -17.52 13.71 13.33
C LYS A 229 -16.46 13.90 14.41
N LEU A 230 -15.20 14.14 14.01
CA LEU A 230 -14.08 14.36 14.93
C LEU A 230 -14.26 15.62 15.77
N ALA A 231 -14.66 16.73 15.15
CA ALA A 231 -14.86 18.00 15.83
C ALA A 231 -16.24 18.14 16.52
N GLY A 232 -17.17 17.21 16.27
CA GLY A 232 -18.56 17.31 16.71
C GLY A 232 -19.32 18.47 16.05
N VAL A 233 -19.13 18.65 14.74
CA VAL A 233 -19.68 19.74 13.92
C VAL A 233 -20.27 19.18 12.62
N SER A 234 -21.28 19.84 12.05
CA SER A 234 -21.86 19.42 10.76
C SER A 234 -20.84 19.53 9.61
N PRO A 235 -20.90 18.63 8.61
CA PRO A 235 -19.97 18.66 7.48
C PRO A 235 -20.08 19.93 6.64
N SER A 236 -21.26 20.54 6.54
CA SER A 236 -21.46 21.84 5.86
C SER A 236 -20.65 22.94 6.56
N ARG A 237 -20.67 22.97 7.89
CA ARG A 237 -19.92 23.96 8.66
C ARG A 237 -18.40 23.75 8.58
N VAL A 238 -17.95 22.51 8.31
CA VAL A 238 -16.55 22.25 7.96
C VAL A 238 -16.20 22.86 6.60
N ALA A 239 -17.09 22.75 5.62
CA ALA A 239 -16.89 23.37 4.30
C ALA A 239 -16.83 24.90 4.40
N ASP A 240 -17.75 25.52 5.15
CA ASP A 240 -17.76 26.97 5.37
C ASP A 240 -16.45 27.44 6.04
N TYR A 241 -16.01 26.71 7.05
CA TYR A 241 -14.77 27.02 7.77
C TYR A 241 -13.52 26.86 6.88
N ARG A 242 -13.53 25.90 5.94
CA ARG A 242 -12.46 25.79 4.92
C ARG A 242 -12.44 26.99 3.99
N ALA A 243 -13.60 27.43 3.50
CA ALA A 243 -13.71 28.61 2.64
C ALA A 243 -13.19 29.86 3.36
N GLN A 244 -13.57 30.04 4.63
CA GLN A 244 -13.07 31.13 5.46
C GLN A 244 -11.54 31.09 5.63
N LYS A 245 -10.97 29.92 5.94
CA LYS A 245 -9.51 29.78 6.10
C LYS A 245 -8.74 29.95 4.79
N ALA A 246 -9.34 29.61 3.65
CA ALA A 246 -8.76 29.87 2.35
C ALA A 246 -8.69 31.38 2.05
N SER A 247 -9.78 32.12 2.29
CA SER A 247 -9.79 33.58 2.10
C SER A 247 -8.81 34.29 3.04
N GLU A 248 -8.68 33.83 4.30
CA GLU A 248 -7.72 34.40 5.26
C GLU A 248 -6.27 34.26 4.74
N ARG A 249 -5.94 33.13 4.11
CA ARG A 249 -4.60 32.89 3.52
C ARG A 249 -4.34 33.71 2.26
N GLU A 250 -5.36 33.95 1.43
CA GLU A 250 -5.23 34.77 0.22
C GLU A 250 -5.07 36.27 0.54
N SER A 251 -5.54 36.70 1.70
CA SER A 251 -5.43 38.08 2.18
C SER A 251 -4.13 38.41 2.96
N SER A 252 -3.28 37.42 3.22
CA SER A 252 -2.02 37.55 3.97
C SER A 252 -0.81 37.44 3.05
#